data_AF-A0A498QXD4-F1
#
_entry.id   AF-A0A498QXD4-F1
#
_cell.length_a   1.000
_cell.length_b   1.000
_cell.length_c   1.000
_cell.angle_alpha   90.00
_cell.angle_beta   90.00
_cell.angle_gamma   90.00
#
_symmetry.space_group_name_H-M   'P 1'
#
loop_
_entity.id
_entity.type
_entity.pdbx_description
1 polymer ?
#
loop_
_entity_poly.entity_id
_entity_poly.type
_entity_poly.pdbx_seq_one_letter_code
_entity_poly.pdbx_strand_id
1 'polypeptide(L)'
;MLAKGVLVQQARPDAAVVPILVCRKAHVTTFYMAKQMGFMVIDMGRQFIGAVEEEKMLEVRNELWFTDLALGDGPSLRVRDRLRSAVRSNCAGAAAIWRDTALDVELSQAILAAAKARDQGALYREVQHLRQAAADRGWLGGW
;
A
#
# COMPACT_ATOMS: atom_id res chain seq x y z
N MET A 1 4.12 1.45 5.50
CA MET A 1 2.73 1.01 5.78
C MET A 1 2.67 -0.48 6.07
N LEU A 2 3.21 -1.35 5.20
CA LEU A 2 3.25 -2.81 5.40
C LEU A 2 3.91 -3.25 6.73
N ALA A 3 5.00 -2.58 7.15
CA ALA A 3 5.64 -2.85 8.45
C ALA A 3 4.68 -2.79 9.65
N LYS A 4 3.74 -1.84 9.68
CA LYS A 4 2.73 -1.79 10.75
C LYS A 4 1.79 -2.99 10.69
N GLY A 5 1.38 -3.39 9.48
CA GLY A 5 0.57 -4.58 9.27
C GLY A 5 1.27 -5.85 9.77
N VAL A 6 2.59 -5.95 9.57
CA VAL A 6 3.38 -7.11 10.02
C VAL A 6 3.34 -7.20 11.54
N LEU A 7 3.62 -6.08 12.21
CA LEU A 7 3.57 -6.01 13.68
C LEU A 7 2.17 -6.36 14.22
N VAL A 8 1.10 -5.89 13.57
CA VAL A 8 -0.27 -6.20 13.98
C VAL A 8 -0.58 -7.70 13.80
N GLN A 9 -0.21 -8.30 12.66
CA GLN A 9 -0.45 -9.73 12.43
C GLN A 9 0.37 -10.59 13.39
N GLN A 10 1.64 -10.25 13.64
CA GLN A 10 2.48 -10.98 14.59
C GLN A 10 1.95 -10.89 16.02
N ALA A 11 1.40 -9.74 16.41
CA ALA A 11 0.75 -9.58 17.71
C ALA A 11 -0.61 -10.30 17.82
N ARG A 12 -1.25 -10.60 16.68
CA ARG A 12 -2.55 -11.28 16.59
C ARG A 12 -2.54 -12.31 15.45
N PRO A 13 -1.85 -13.46 15.60
CA PRO A 13 -1.60 -14.39 14.49
C PRO A 13 -2.87 -14.92 13.81
N ASP A 14 -3.95 -15.08 14.57
CA ASP A 14 -5.22 -15.62 14.08
C ASP A 14 -6.19 -14.54 13.55
N ALA A 15 -5.88 -13.26 13.72
CA ALA A 15 -6.73 -12.19 13.25
C ALA A 15 -6.68 -12.07 11.71
N ALA A 16 -7.85 -11.87 11.10
CA ALA A 16 -7.92 -11.53 9.68
C ALA A 16 -7.55 -10.06 9.47
N VAL A 17 -6.29 -9.81 9.14
CA VAL A 17 -5.77 -8.46 8.84
C VAL A 17 -5.62 -8.29 7.33
N VAL A 18 -6.10 -7.16 6.80
CA VAL A 18 -5.91 -6.78 5.39
C VAL A 18 -5.32 -5.37 5.33
N PRO A 19 -4.03 -5.21 5.03
CA PRO A 19 -3.46 -3.89 4.79
C PRO A 19 -4.02 -3.28 3.50
N ILE A 20 -4.37 -2.00 3.54
CA ILE A 20 -4.90 -1.27 2.38
C ILE A 20 -4.03 -0.04 2.11
N LEU A 21 -3.41 0.00 0.94
CA LEU A 21 -2.66 1.14 0.43
C LEU A 21 -3.57 2.09 -0.32
N VAL A 22 -3.89 3.22 0.30
CA VAL A 22 -4.54 4.34 -0.37
C VAL A 22 -3.46 5.28 -0.87
N CYS A 23 -3.38 5.50 -2.18
CA CYS A 23 -2.35 6.37 -2.76
C CYS A 23 -2.91 7.22 -3.91
N ARG A 24 -2.20 8.30 -4.25
CA ARG A 24 -2.52 9.19 -5.38
C ARG A 24 -2.54 8.43 -6.70
N LYS A 25 -1.49 7.67 -6.98
CA LYS A 25 -1.32 6.87 -8.19
C LYS A 25 -0.45 5.66 -7.85
N ALA A 26 -0.91 4.47 -8.21
CA ALA A 26 -0.15 3.24 -8.03
C ALA A 26 0.57 2.89 -9.34
N HIS A 27 1.82 2.41 -9.22
CA HIS A 27 2.50 1.81 -10.35
C HIS A 27 1.93 0.40 -10.60
N VAL A 28 1.97 -0.09 -11.85
CA VAL A 28 1.43 -1.42 -12.20
C VAL A 28 2.04 -2.53 -11.35
N THR A 29 3.34 -2.42 -11.06
CA THR A 29 4.08 -3.38 -10.23
C THR A 29 3.55 -3.44 -8.80
N THR A 30 3.03 -2.32 -8.27
CA THR A 30 2.40 -2.29 -6.93
C THR A 30 1.16 -3.19 -6.87
N PHE A 31 0.39 -3.32 -7.95
CA PHE A 31 -0.76 -4.23 -7.97
C PHE A 31 -0.33 -5.70 -8.00
N TYR A 32 0.76 -6.02 -8.68
CA TYR A 32 1.33 -7.37 -8.68
C TYR A 32 1.87 -7.73 -7.28
N MET A 33 2.61 -6.82 -6.65
CA MET A 33 3.04 -6.94 -5.25
C MET A 33 1.86 -7.17 -4.31
N ALA A 34 0.79 -6.37 -4.46
CA ALA A 34 -0.41 -6.45 -3.64
C ALA A 34 -1.04 -7.83 -3.68
N LYS A 35 -1.21 -8.39 -4.87
CA LYS A 35 -1.78 -9.73 -5.07
C LYS A 35 -0.93 -10.82 -4.42
N GLN A 36 0.39 -10.70 -4.50
CA GLN A 36 1.32 -11.72 -4.01
C GLN A 36 1.51 -11.67 -2.50
N MET A 37 1.57 -10.47 -1.93
CA MET A 37 1.80 -10.27 -0.50
C MET A 37 0.50 -10.18 0.32
N GLY A 38 -0.66 -10.13 -0.32
CA GLY A 38 -1.95 -10.11 0.38
C GLY A 38 -2.41 -8.72 0.87
N PHE A 39 -1.88 -7.63 0.33
CA PHE A 39 -2.41 -6.29 0.60
C PHE A 39 -3.30 -5.81 -0.56
N MET A 40 -4.07 -4.75 -0.32
CA MET A 40 -4.92 -4.14 -1.34
C MET A 40 -4.48 -2.72 -1.69
N VAL A 41 -4.80 -2.28 -2.91
CA VAL A 41 -4.46 -0.95 -3.39
C VAL A 41 -5.74 -0.22 -3.79
N ILE A 42 -5.91 0.99 -3.27
CA ILE A 42 -6.92 1.95 -3.69
C ILE A 42 -6.17 3.13 -4.33
N ASP A 43 -6.13 3.10 -5.67
CA ASP A 43 -5.63 4.20 -6.47
C ASP A 43 -6.69 5.30 -6.58
N MET A 44 -6.37 6.47 -6.02
CA MET A 44 -7.25 7.63 -5.96
C MET A 44 -7.30 8.41 -7.27
N GLY A 45 -6.24 8.38 -8.08
CA GLY A 45 -6.05 9.19 -9.28
C GLY A 45 -5.96 10.70 -9.03
N ARG A 46 -5.96 11.12 -7.77
CA ARG A 46 -5.97 12.53 -7.34
C ARG A 46 -5.22 12.69 -6.03
N GLN A 47 -4.65 13.87 -5.83
CA GLN A 47 -4.03 14.28 -4.58
C GLN A 47 -5.04 15.13 -3.79
N PHE A 48 -5.55 14.58 -2.69
CA PHE A 48 -6.42 15.36 -1.80
C PHE A 48 -5.57 16.21 -0.87
N ILE A 49 -5.85 17.51 -0.87
CA ILE A 49 -5.39 18.45 0.15
C ILE A 49 -6.62 18.80 0.98
N GLY A 50 -6.47 18.86 2.31
CA GLY A 50 -7.60 18.94 3.25
C GLY A 50 -8.44 20.21 3.11
N ALA A 51 -9.03 20.66 4.22
CA ALA A 51 -9.73 21.93 4.23
C ALA A 51 -8.73 23.10 4.08
N VAL A 52 -8.55 23.56 2.84
CA VAL A 52 -7.80 24.77 2.48
C VAL A 52 -8.71 25.66 1.64
N GLU A 53 -8.48 26.97 1.70
CA GLU A 53 -9.20 27.92 0.86
C GLU A 53 -8.96 27.61 -0.63
N GLU A 54 -10.03 27.67 -1.43
CA GLU A 54 -9.99 27.30 -2.85
C GLU A 54 -8.98 28.16 -3.62
N GLU A 55 -8.88 29.44 -3.30
CA GLU A 55 -7.92 30.37 -3.91
C GLU A 55 -6.47 29.90 -3.71
N LYS A 56 -6.12 29.44 -2.50
CA LYS A 56 -4.79 28.90 -2.19
C LYS A 56 -4.50 27.57 -2.88
N MET A 57 -5.52 26.74 -3.06
CA MET A 57 -5.41 25.52 -3.87
C MET A 57 -5.15 25.84 -5.35
N LEU A 58 -5.87 26.83 -5.89
CA LEU A 58 -5.73 27.27 -7.28
C LEU A 58 -4.36 27.90 -7.55
N GLU A 59 -3.85 28.72 -6.63
CA GLU A 59 -2.49 29.28 -6.66
C GLU A 59 -1.46 28.16 -6.84
N VAL A 60 -1.46 27.17 -5.94
CA VAL A 60 -0.54 26.02 -5.98
C VAL A 60 -0.72 25.17 -7.24
N ARG A 61 -1.97 24.92 -7.67
CA ARG A 61 -2.26 24.15 -8.89
C ARG A 61 -1.70 24.82 -10.14
N ASN A 62 -1.88 26.13 -10.26
CA ASN A 62 -1.50 26.89 -11.45
C ASN A 62 0.00 27.16 -11.49
N GLU A 63 0.61 27.50 -10.36
CA GLU A 63 2.04 27.84 -10.30
C GLU A 63 2.94 26.61 -10.35
N LEU A 64 2.54 25.50 -9.69
CA LEU A 64 3.34 24.27 -9.61
C LEU A 64 2.84 23.17 -10.54
N TRP A 65 1.87 23.48 -11.42
CA TRP A 65 1.31 22.55 -12.40
C TRP A 65 0.75 21.25 -11.79
N PHE A 66 0.27 21.29 -10.54
CA PHE A 66 -0.37 20.16 -9.90
C PHE A 66 -1.84 19.98 -10.34
N THR A 67 -2.02 19.49 -11.56
CA THR A 67 -3.32 19.37 -12.22
C THR A 67 -4.34 18.45 -11.51
N ASP A 68 -3.87 17.55 -10.65
CA ASP A 68 -4.71 16.55 -9.97
C ASP A 68 -4.95 16.83 -8.47
N LEU A 69 -4.65 18.04 -8.01
CA LEU A 69 -5.08 18.51 -6.69
C LEU A 69 -6.61 18.53 -6.60
N ALA A 70 -7.14 18.05 -5.48
CA ALA A 70 -8.55 18.14 -5.17
C ALA A 70 -8.70 18.56 -3.72
N LEU A 71 -9.68 19.43 -3.45
CA LEU A 71 -10.13 19.64 -2.08
C LEU A 71 -10.77 18.35 -1.58
N GLY A 72 -10.41 17.96 -0.37
CA GLY A 72 -11.01 16.84 0.33
C GLY A 72 -11.43 17.27 1.72
N ASP A 73 -12.73 17.46 1.92
CA ASP A 73 -13.31 17.51 3.25
C ASP A 73 -14.04 16.20 3.54
N GLY A 74 -13.82 15.66 4.74
CA GLY A 74 -14.43 14.42 5.19
C GLY A 74 -13.98 13.13 4.48
N PRO A 75 -14.73 12.03 4.66
CA PRO A 75 -14.36 10.73 4.17
C PRO A 75 -14.51 10.60 2.65
N SER A 76 -13.51 10.03 1.98
CA SER A 76 -13.56 9.82 0.53
C SER A 76 -14.63 8.81 0.12
N LEU A 77 -15.61 9.25 -0.69
CA LEU A 77 -16.63 8.38 -1.29
C LEU A 77 -16.00 7.26 -2.12
N ARG A 78 -14.92 7.54 -2.86
CA ARG A 78 -14.20 6.53 -3.65
C ARG A 78 -13.61 5.44 -2.76
N VAL A 79 -13.00 5.80 -1.63
CA VAL A 79 -12.48 4.82 -0.66
C VAL A 79 -13.64 4.00 -0.09
N ARG A 80 -14.72 4.65 0.34
CA ARG A 80 -15.94 3.97 0.84
C ARG A 80 -16.49 2.98 -0.16
N ASP A 81 -16.63 3.37 -1.42
CA ASP A 81 -17.23 2.54 -2.46
C ASP A 81 -16.33 1.35 -2.80
N ARG A 82 -15.00 1.54 -2.80
CA ARG A 82 -14.03 0.45 -2.95
C ARG A 82 -14.05 -0.51 -1.77
N LEU A 83 -14.14 -0.01 -0.54
CA LEU A 83 -14.30 -0.80 0.67
C LEU A 83 -15.58 -1.65 0.63
N ARG A 84 -16.69 -1.11 0.10
CA ARG A 84 -17.97 -1.82 -0.03
C ARG A 84 -18.00 -2.87 -1.15
N SER A 85 -17.17 -2.72 -2.18
CA SER A 85 -17.20 -3.57 -3.38
C SER A 85 -15.99 -4.50 -3.46
N ALA A 86 -14.98 -4.14 -4.26
CA ALA A 86 -13.85 -4.97 -4.64
C ALA A 86 -12.98 -5.40 -3.45
N VAL A 87 -12.88 -4.56 -2.41
CA VAL A 87 -12.17 -4.94 -1.18
C VAL A 87 -12.94 -6.05 -0.47
N ARG A 88 -14.25 -5.83 -0.23
CA ARG A 88 -15.09 -6.80 0.49
C ARG A 88 -15.11 -8.18 -0.16
N SER A 89 -15.19 -8.26 -1.48
CA SER A 89 -15.25 -9.56 -2.19
C SER A 89 -13.97 -10.39 -2.03
N ASN A 90 -12.82 -9.74 -1.89
CA ASN A 90 -11.51 -10.41 -1.87
C ASN A 90 -10.81 -10.36 -0.49
N CYS A 91 -11.44 -9.74 0.52
CA CYS A 91 -10.84 -9.55 1.85
C CYS A 91 -10.35 -10.84 2.49
N ALA A 92 -11.15 -11.92 2.44
CA ALA A 92 -10.77 -13.18 3.07
C ALA A 92 -9.52 -13.80 2.43
N GLY A 93 -9.46 -13.81 1.09
CA GLY A 93 -8.30 -14.32 0.36
C GLY A 93 -7.04 -13.46 0.59
N ALA A 94 -7.19 -12.14 0.55
CA ALA A 94 -6.09 -11.22 0.86
C ALA A 94 -5.59 -11.39 2.29
N ALA A 95 -6.48 -11.53 3.28
CA ALA A 95 -6.11 -11.74 4.67
C ALA A 95 -5.32 -13.03 4.89
N ALA A 96 -5.70 -14.12 4.20
CA ALA A 96 -4.97 -15.38 4.27
C ALA A 96 -3.54 -15.23 3.73
N ILE A 97 -3.39 -14.65 2.53
CA ILE A 97 -2.08 -14.40 1.91
C ILE A 97 -1.23 -13.44 2.77
N TRP A 98 -1.87 -12.40 3.33
CA TRP A 98 -1.20 -11.45 4.21
C TRP A 98 -0.67 -12.13 5.47
N ARG A 99 -1.48 -12.99 6.09
CA ARG A 99 -1.07 -13.75 7.26
C ARG A 99 0.17 -14.58 6.97
N ASP A 100 0.17 -15.31 5.85
CA ASP A 100 1.31 -16.12 5.45
C ASP A 100 2.55 -15.24 5.20
N THR A 101 2.38 -14.10 4.53
CA THR A 101 3.45 -13.12 4.29
C THR A 101 4.02 -12.51 5.57
N ALA A 102 3.17 -12.14 6.52
CA ALA A 102 3.57 -11.44 7.74
C ALA A 102 4.11 -12.37 8.83
N LEU A 103 3.75 -13.67 8.78
CA LEU A 103 4.26 -14.70 9.68
C LEU A 103 5.49 -15.41 9.10
N ASP A 104 5.74 -15.32 7.79
CA ASP A 104 7.00 -15.75 7.20
C ASP A 104 8.17 -14.90 7.72
N VAL A 105 9.19 -15.56 8.26
CA VAL A 105 10.32 -14.90 8.94
C VAL A 105 11.11 -14.02 7.98
N GLU A 106 11.39 -14.51 6.78
CA GLU A 106 12.23 -13.81 5.80
C GLU A 106 11.49 -12.59 5.22
N LEU A 107 10.24 -12.79 4.77
CA LEU A 107 9.43 -11.73 4.19
C LEU A 107 9.11 -10.64 5.23
N SER A 108 8.72 -11.04 6.44
CA SER A 108 8.40 -10.08 7.50
C SER A 108 9.62 -9.25 7.91
N GLN A 109 10.80 -9.87 8.04
CA GLN A 109 12.04 -9.17 8.37
C GLN A 109 12.43 -8.17 7.27
N ALA A 110 12.35 -8.56 6.00
CA ALA A 110 12.68 -7.67 4.89
C ALA A 110 11.69 -6.49 4.78
N ILE A 111 10.38 -6.71 5.03
CA ILE A 111 9.39 -5.62 5.13
C ILE A 111 9.73 -4.64 6.27
N LEU A 112 10.11 -5.17 7.45
CA LEU A 112 10.46 -4.36 8.61
C LEU A 112 11.78 -3.60 8.40
N ALA A 113 12.77 -4.21 7.74
CA ALA A 113 14.05 -3.60 7.40
C ALA A 113 13.88 -2.48 6.36
N ALA A 114 13.09 -2.72 5.30
CA ALA A 114 12.77 -1.71 4.30
C ALA A 114 12.12 -0.46 4.94
N ALA A 115 11.28 -0.63 5.95
CA ALA A 115 10.66 0.49 6.67
C ALA A 115 11.63 1.28 7.58
N LYS A 116 12.78 0.69 7.93
CA LYS A 116 13.84 1.32 8.74
C LYS A 116 14.99 1.88 7.89
N ALA A 117 14.97 1.66 6.57
CA ALA A 117 15.99 2.15 5.66
C ALA A 117 16.09 3.68 5.73
N ARG A 118 17.31 4.20 5.90
CA ARG A 118 17.59 5.64 6.04
C ARG A 118 17.91 6.32 4.70
N ASP A 119 18.25 5.53 3.69
CA ASP A 119 18.61 5.99 2.36
C ASP A 119 18.02 5.07 1.27
N GLN A 120 18.06 5.55 0.03
CA GLN A 120 17.46 4.87 -1.11
C GLN A 120 18.20 3.59 -1.50
N GLY A 121 19.51 3.51 -1.27
CA GLY A 121 20.30 2.30 -1.53
C GLY A 121 19.95 1.18 -0.57
N ALA A 122 19.80 1.50 0.72
CA ALA A 122 19.32 0.57 1.74
C ALA A 122 17.90 0.08 1.44
N LEU A 123 16.99 1.00 1.10
CA LEU A 123 15.64 0.63 0.70
C LEU A 123 15.63 -0.31 -0.51
N TYR A 124 16.43 0.00 -1.53
CA TYR A 124 16.52 -0.81 -2.74
C TYR A 124 17.01 -2.23 -2.43
N ARG A 125 18.04 -2.39 -1.58
CA ARG A 125 18.52 -3.71 -1.17
C ARG A 125 17.43 -4.55 -0.51
N GLU A 126 16.71 -4.00 0.45
CA GLU A 126 15.63 -4.74 1.13
C GLU A 126 14.47 -5.07 0.19
N VAL A 127 14.16 -4.19 -0.77
CA VAL A 127 13.17 -4.48 -1.82
C VAL A 127 13.67 -5.59 -2.75
N GLN A 128 14.95 -5.64 -3.09
CA GLN A 128 15.51 -6.76 -3.87
C GLN A 128 15.50 -8.07 -3.08
N HIS A 129 15.79 -8.05 -1.78
CA HIS A 129 15.63 -9.23 -0.93
C HIS A 129 14.17 -9.72 -0.93
N LEU A 130 13.20 -8.82 -0.79
CA LEU A 130 11.78 -9.17 -0.89
C LEU A 130 11.42 -9.80 -2.25
N ARG A 131 11.98 -9.26 -3.34
CA ARG A 131 11.77 -9.80 -4.69
C ARG A 131 12.37 -11.19 -4.84
N GLN A 132 13.58 -11.41 -4.32
CA GLN A 132 14.23 -12.72 -4.38
C GLN A 132 13.47 -13.75 -3.55
N ALA A 133 13.12 -13.41 -2.31
CA ALA A 133 12.32 -14.27 -1.43
C ALA A 133 10.97 -14.65 -2.05
N ALA A 134 10.32 -13.70 -2.75
CA ALA A 134 9.10 -13.96 -3.51
C ALA A 134 9.35 -14.90 -4.70
N ALA A 135 10.43 -14.69 -5.46
CA ALA A 135 10.78 -15.52 -6.61
C ALA A 135 11.09 -16.97 -6.20
N ASP A 136 11.81 -17.18 -5.10
CA ASP A 136 12.15 -18.50 -4.56
C ASP A 136 10.89 -19.30 -4.14
N ARG A 137 9.81 -18.60 -3.81
CA ARG A 137 8.49 -19.15 -3.49
C ARG A 137 7.60 -19.38 -4.72
N GLY A 138 8.14 -19.16 -5.93
CA GLY A 138 7.42 -19.33 -7.19
C GLY A 138 6.38 -18.24 -7.47
N TRP A 139 6.44 -17.10 -6.78
CA TRP A 139 5.53 -15.99 -7.05
C TRP A 139 5.89 -15.35 -8.40
N LEU A 140 5.02 -15.54 -9.40
CA LEU A 140 5.23 -15.12 -10.80
C LEU A 140 5.65 -13.65 -10.91
N GLY A 141 6.75 -13.36 -11.61
CA GLY A 141 7.34 -12.02 -11.69
C GLY A 141 6.40 -10.87 -12.13
N GLY A 142 6.82 -9.64 -11.83
CA GLY A 142 6.09 -8.39 -12.14
C GLY A 142 6.48 -7.20 -11.25
N TRP A 143 7.66 -7.21 -10.64
CA TRP A 143 8.08 -6.20 -9.67
C TRP A 143 8.87 -5.05 -10.26
#